data_AF-U2PEY6-F1
#
_entry.id   AF-U2PEY6-F1
#
_cell.length_a   1.000
_cell.length_b   1.000
_cell.length_c   1.000
_cell.angle_alpha   90.00
_cell.angle_beta   90.00
_cell.angle_gamma   90.00
#
_symmetry.space_group_name_H-M   'P 1'
#
loop_
_entity.id
_entity.type
_entity.pdbx_description
1 polymer ?
#
loop_
_entity_poly.entity_id
_entity_poly.type
_entity_poly.pdbx_seq_one_letter_code
_entity_poly.pdbx_strand_id
1 'polypeptide(L)'
;MKKLILMLVTFILTLNTISYGATKKKVVSNNSNTPQKVAENFINGYAVRSENKNKDNWVLKNQNITEDFRDIYKELVEYNNNADWSEGIPEDYLGVPMDAEWILTGQDSDTNGGYKAIYYDEETGYVILKSRNIYSTYVKMVNINGNWYVDGAGYVNTYDFPDELNESLYN
;
A
#
# COMPACT_ATOMS: atom_id res chain seq x y z
N MET A 1 5.56 -57.88 -31.61
CA MET A 1 5.01 -56.55 -31.30
C MET A 1 4.22 -56.45 -29.99
N LYS A 2 3.71 -57.53 -29.38
CA LYS A 2 3.04 -57.46 -28.07
C LYS A 2 3.98 -57.43 -26.85
N LYS A 3 5.20 -57.97 -26.96
CA LYS A 3 6.21 -57.98 -25.88
C LYS A 3 6.92 -56.64 -25.66
N LEU A 4 6.99 -55.77 -26.69
CA LEU A 4 7.58 -54.44 -26.58
C LEU A 4 6.61 -53.42 -25.96
N ILE A 5 5.30 -53.59 -26.17
CA ILE A 5 4.27 -52.72 -25.58
C ILE A 5 4.15 -52.94 -24.06
N LEU A 6 4.29 -54.19 -23.59
CA LEU A 6 4.22 -54.49 -22.15
C LEU A 6 5.40 -53.91 -21.37
N MET A 7 6.57 -53.80 -22.00
CA MET A 7 7.80 -53.28 -21.38
C MET A 7 7.80 -51.74 -21.26
N LEU A 8 7.02 -51.05 -22.10
CA LEU A 8 6.84 -49.59 -22.06
C LEU A 8 5.83 -49.17 -20.97
N VAL A 9 4.80 -50.00 -20.72
CA VAL A 9 3.80 -49.75 -19.66
C VAL A 9 4.40 -49.99 -18.27
N THR A 10 5.39 -50.89 -18.12
CA THR A 10 6.08 -51.09 -16.83
C THR A 10 7.12 -50.02 -16.52
N PHE A 11 7.65 -49.30 -17.51
CA PHE A 11 8.61 -48.20 -17.28
C PHE A 11 7.94 -46.92 -16.73
N ILE A 12 6.65 -46.71 -17.03
CA ILE A 12 5.89 -45.53 -16.59
C ILE A 12 5.47 -45.64 -15.11
N LEU A 13 5.49 -46.84 -14.51
CA LEU A 13 5.02 -47.08 -13.14
C LEU A 13 6.13 -47.11 -12.08
N THR A 14 7.40 -46.91 -12.44
CA THR A 14 8.54 -46.95 -11.49
C THR A 14 9.31 -45.64 -11.34
N LEU A 15 8.79 -44.51 -11.82
CA LEU A 15 9.23 -43.19 -11.34
C LEU A 15 8.53 -42.90 -9.99
N ASN A 16 8.92 -43.74 -9.04
CA ASN A 16 8.80 -43.51 -7.63
C ASN A 16 9.47 -42.18 -7.27
N THR A 17 8.68 -41.34 -6.60
CA THR A 17 9.00 -40.73 -5.30
C THR A 17 10.19 -39.78 -5.20
N ILE A 18 9.92 -38.69 -4.47
CA ILE A 18 10.86 -37.74 -3.86
C ILE A 18 11.26 -36.59 -4.81
N SER A 19 10.32 -35.67 -4.99
CA SER A 19 10.69 -34.27 -4.72
C SER A 19 10.06 -33.88 -3.39
N TYR A 20 10.74 -34.24 -2.29
CA TYR A 20 10.79 -33.35 -1.13
C TYR A 20 11.64 -32.15 -1.53
N GLY A 21 11.17 -31.37 -2.51
CA GLY A 21 11.44 -29.95 -2.48
C GLY A 21 10.81 -29.53 -1.16
N ALA A 22 11.65 -29.11 -0.22
CA ALA A 22 11.17 -28.38 0.92
C ALA A 22 10.31 -27.24 0.35
N THR A 23 9.00 -27.47 0.28
CA THR A 23 8.07 -26.41 0.62
C THR A 23 8.58 -26.02 1.99
N LYS A 24 9.41 -24.98 2.02
CA LYS A 24 9.39 -24.05 3.13
C LYS A 24 7.90 -23.87 3.29
N LYS A 25 7.33 -24.56 4.29
CA LYS A 25 6.04 -24.23 4.86
C LYS A 25 6.21 -22.75 4.97
N LYS A 26 5.60 -21.99 4.06
CA LYS A 26 5.55 -20.55 4.17
C LYS A 26 4.98 -20.47 5.55
N VAL A 27 5.82 -20.05 6.50
CA VAL A 27 5.34 -19.63 7.78
C VAL A 27 4.35 -18.59 7.30
N VAL A 28 3.07 -18.96 7.31
CA VAL A 28 1.99 -17.99 7.30
C VAL A 28 2.27 -17.35 8.63
N SER A 29 3.21 -16.39 8.60
CA SER A 29 3.26 -15.38 9.62
C SER A 29 1.85 -14.87 9.60
N ASN A 30 1.27 -14.72 10.77
CA ASN A 30 -0.07 -14.17 10.92
C ASN A 30 -0.16 -12.70 10.43
N ASN A 31 0.65 -12.26 9.46
CA ASN A 31 0.38 -11.14 8.58
C ASN A 31 -0.74 -11.57 7.63
N SER A 32 -1.97 -11.50 8.14
CA SER A 32 -3.14 -11.51 7.28
C SER A 32 -2.92 -10.45 6.19
N ASN A 33 -2.92 -10.87 4.93
CA ASN A 33 -2.90 -9.97 3.78
C ASN A 33 -4.28 -9.29 3.68
N THR A 34 -4.63 -8.52 4.71
CA THR A 34 -5.87 -7.77 4.79
C THR A 34 -5.58 -6.33 4.36
N PRO A 35 -6.55 -5.63 3.77
CA PRO A 35 -6.36 -4.25 3.32
C PRO A 35 -5.92 -3.36 4.50
N GLN A 36 -6.50 -3.57 5.68
CA GLN A 36 -6.12 -2.88 6.91
C GLN A 36 -4.63 -3.04 7.25
N LYS A 37 -4.10 -4.28 7.16
CA LYS A 37 -2.71 -4.55 7.52
C LYS A 37 -1.74 -3.97 6.50
N VAL A 38 -2.08 -4.02 5.21
CA VAL A 38 -1.27 -3.40 4.16
C VAL A 38 -1.26 -1.88 4.32
N ALA A 39 -2.43 -1.26 4.56
CA ALA A 39 -2.55 0.17 4.84
C ALA A 39 -1.76 0.60 6.09
N GLU A 40 -1.85 -0.15 7.20
CA GLU A 40 -1.05 0.11 8.41
C GLU A 40 0.45 0.09 8.11
N ASN A 41 0.90 -0.93 7.38
CA ASN A 41 2.32 -1.06 7.05
C ASN A 41 2.78 0.08 6.14
N PHE A 42 1.92 0.54 5.23
CA PHE A 42 2.22 1.66 4.35
C PHE A 42 2.36 2.96 5.14
N ILE A 43 1.34 3.36 5.90
CA ILE A 43 1.34 4.64 6.64
C ILE A 43 2.44 4.67 7.71
N ASN A 44 2.63 3.60 8.48
CA ASN A 44 3.70 3.56 9.46
C ASN A 44 5.10 3.54 8.82
N GLY A 45 5.23 2.91 7.65
CA GLY A 45 6.46 2.93 6.85
C GLY A 45 6.78 4.34 6.34
N TYR A 46 5.76 5.09 5.93
CA TYR A 46 5.87 6.48 5.51
C TYR A 46 6.23 7.41 6.69
N ALA A 47 5.52 7.30 7.81
CA ALA A 47 5.69 8.15 8.99
C ALA A 47 7.14 8.15 9.50
N VAL A 48 7.74 6.98 9.72
CA VAL A 48 9.13 6.85 10.21
C VAL A 48 10.17 7.48 9.26
N ARG A 49 9.83 7.60 7.97
CA ARG A 49 10.73 8.17 6.95
C ARG A 49 10.49 9.64 6.68
N SER A 50 9.36 10.17 7.16
CA SER A 50 9.04 11.59 7.09
C SER A 50 10.04 12.40 7.92
N GLU A 51 10.42 11.91 9.10
CA GLU A 51 11.48 12.53 9.93
C GLU A 51 12.87 12.51 9.28
N ASN A 52 13.17 11.48 8.49
CA ASN A 52 14.49 11.26 7.90
C ASN A 52 14.63 11.78 6.46
N LYS A 53 13.65 12.57 5.98
CA LYS A 53 13.61 13.15 4.62
C LYS A 53 13.82 12.14 3.47
N ASN A 54 13.40 10.88 3.68
CA ASN A 54 13.51 9.79 2.70
C ASN A 54 12.13 9.18 2.38
N LYS A 55 11.06 9.94 2.66
CA LYS A 55 9.68 9.49 2.48
C LYS A 55 9.34 9.30 1.00
N ASP A 56 9.71 10.25 0.14
CA ASP A 56 9.36 10.23 -1.28
C ASP A 56 9.99 9.06 -2.01
N ASN A 57 11.31 8.90 -1.87
CA ASN A 57 12.03 7.79 -2.47
C ASN A 57 11.57 6.43 -1.92
N TRP A 58 11.05 6.37 -0.69
CA TRP A 58 10.45 5.15 -0.17
C TRP A 58 9.09 4.84 -0.81
N VAL A 59 8.20 5.84 -0.96
CA VAL A 59 6.93 5.68 -1.69
C VAL A 59 7.20 5.19 -3.11
N LEU A 60 8.08 5.89 -3.84
CA LEU A 60 8.41 5.58 -5.23
C LEU A 60 9.06 4.21 -5.44
N LYS A 61 9.62 3.59 -4.41
CA LYS A 61 10.19 2.22 -4.45
C LYS A 61 9.29 1.15 -3.83
N ASN A 62 8.18 1.54 -3.20
CA ASN A 62 7.28 0.62 -2.53
C ASN A 62 6.63 -0.33 -3.56
N GLN A 63 6.64 -1.63 -3.30
CA GLN A 63 6.12 -2.66 -4.21
C GLN A 63 4.62 -2.95 -4.00
N ASN A 64 4.04 -2.43 -2.91
CA ASN A 64 2.65 -2.66 -2.53
C ASN A 64 1.76 -1.45 -2.85
N ILE A 65 2.11 -0.69 -3.88
CA ILE A 65 1.31 0.42 -4.39
C ILE A 65 1.01 0.21 -5.88
N THR A 66 -0.10 0.76 -6.36
CA THR A 66 -0.46 0.72 -7.78
C THR A 66 0.47 1.60 -8.63
N GLU A 67 0.46 1.37 -9.94
CA GLU A 67 1.24 2.18 -10.89
C GLU A 67 0.66 3.60 -10.97
N ASP A 68 -0.67 3.72 -11.09
CA ASP A 68 -1.38 5.01 -11.11
C ASP A 68 -1.05 5.88 -9.89
N PHE A 69 -1.11 5.32 -8.68
CA PHE A 69 -0.72 6.03 -7.45
C PHE A 69 0.75 6.47 -7.48
N ARG A 70 1.64 5.61 -7.97
CA ARG A 70 3.07 5.91 -8.06
C ARG A 70 3.33 7.04 -9.04
N ASP A 71 2.65 7.04 -10.18
CA ASP A 71 2.85 8.03 -11.23
C ASP A 71 2.35 9.41 -10.80
N ILE A 72 1.17 9.49 -10.17
CA ILE A 72 0.67 10.74 -9.56
C ILE A 72 1.65 11.24 -8.49
N TYR A 73 2.10 10.36 -7.59
CA TYR A 73 3.05 10.73 -6.54
C TYR A 73 4.39 11.22 -7.11
N LYS A 74 4.87 10.57 -8.17
CA LYS A 74 6.10 10.97 -8.86
C LYS A 74 5.96 12.36 -9.46
N GLU A 75 4.83 12.65 -10.10
CA GLU A 75 4.58 13.96 -10.69
C GLU A 75 4.54 15.06 -9.61
N LEU A 76 3.91 14.80 -8.46
CA LEU A 76 3.91 15.71 -7.31
C LEU A 76 5.33 16.01 -6.80
N VAL A 77 6.16 14.98 -6.65
CA VAL A 77 7.56 15.12 -6.22
C VAL A 77 8.38 15.90 -7.24
N GLU A 78 8.20 15.62 -8.53
CA GLU A 78 8.89 16.34 -9.61
C GLU A 78 8.46 17.81 -9.65
N TYR A 79 7.17 18.10 -9.52
CA TYR A 79 6.66 19.46 -9.43
C TYR A 79 7.27 20.22 -8.25
N ASN A 80 7.16 19.67 -7.04
CA ASN A 80 7.67 20.30 -5.82
C ASN A 80 9.18 20.55 -5.83
N ASN A 81 9.97 19.65 -6.44
CA ASN A 81 11.42 19.81 -6.53
C ASN A 81 11.87 20.85 -7.56
N ASN A 82 11.03 21.16 -8.55
CA ASN A 82 11.34 22.10 -9.63
C ASN A 82 10.58 23.43 -9.51
N ALA A 83 9.64 23.55 -8.58
CA ALA A 83 8.85 24.75 -8.39
C ALA A 83 9.71 25.91 -7.83
N ASP A 84 9.50 27.10 -8.40
CA ASP A 84 9.98 28.37 -7.85
C ASP A 84 8.86 28.97 -6.99
N TRP A 85 9.00 28.87 -5.67
CA TRP A 85 8.01 29.35 -4.71
C TRP A 85 8.10 30.86 -4.42
N SER A 86 8.92 31.62 -5.15
CA SER A 86 9.07 33.07 -4.93
C SER A 86 7.78 33.86 -5.18
N GLU A 87 6.88 33.34 -6.02
CA GLU A 87 5.57 33.93 -6.30
C GLU A 87 4.44 33.39 -5.39
N GLY A 88 4.77 32.48 -4.48
CA GLY A 88 3.84 31.82 -3.58
C GLY A 88 3.66 30.33 -3.86
N ILE A 89 3.06 29.62 -2.91
CA ILE A 89 2.67 28.22 -3.05
C ILE A 89 1.24 28.21 -3.63
N PRO A 90 0.98 27.53 -4.75
CA PRO A 90 -0.37 27.36 -5.28
C PRO A 90 -1.22 26.59 -4.28
N GLU A 91 -2.53 26.76 -4.37
CA GLU A 91 -3.46 26.09 -3.45
C GLU A 91 -3.35 24.56 -3.58
N ASP A 92 -3.43 24.05 -4.82
CA ASP A 92 -3.28 22.64 -5.12
C ASP A 92 -2.52 22.37 -6.44
N TYR A 93 -2.03 21.13 -6.57
CA TYR A 93 -1.54 20.55 -7.81
C TYR A 93 -2.06 19.13 -7.93
N LEU A 94 -2.68 18.77 -9.06
CA LEU A 94 -3.37 17.49 -9.25
C LEU A 94 -4.43 17.22 -8.16
N GLY A 95 -5.12 18.27 -7.66
CA GLY A 95 -6.09 18.13 -6.58
C GLY A 95 -5.48 17.81 -5.21
N VAL A 96 -4.16 17.89 -5.06
CA VAL A 96 -3.44 17.73 -3.80
C VAL A 96 -3.05 19.11 -3.26
N PRO A 97 -3.42 19.45 -2.02
CA PRO A 97 -3.02 20.72 -1.42
C PRO A 97 -1.50 20.79 -1.27
N MET A 98 -0.88 21.86 -1.78
CA MET A 98 0.59 21.97 -1.83
C MET A 98 1.21 22.44 -0.52
N ASP A 99 0.46 23.15 0.33
CA ASP A 99 0.89 23.56 1.67
C ASP A 99 0.47 22.54 2.76
N ALA A 100 0.39 21.27 2.39
CA ALA A 100 0.00 20.18 3.28
C ALA A 100 0.94 18.98 3.16
N GLU A 101 0.89 18.10 4.15
CA GLU A 101 1.46 16.77 4.03
C GLU A 101 0.53 15.91 3.16
N TRP A 102 1.08 15.32 2.08
CA TRP A 102 0.23 14.73 1.04
C TRP A 102 -0.34 13.37 1.41
N ILE A 103 0.43 12.56 2.14
CA ILE A 103 0.06 11.18 2.50
C ILE A 103 -0.61 11.11 3.88
N LEU A 104 -0.21 12.00 4.79
CA LEU A 104 -0.82 12.13 6.10
C LEU A 104 -1.71 13.37 6.03
N THR A 105 -3.01 13.22 6.27
CA THR A 105 -3.98 14.33 6.27
C THR A 105 -3.69 15.43 7.30
N GLY A 106 -2.68 15.26 8.15
CA GLY A 106 -2.16 16.27 9.08
C GLY A 106 -0.67 16.55 8.86
N GLN A 107 -0.19 17.71 9.35
CA GLN A 107 1.16 18.21 9.08
C GLN A 107 2.30 17.34 9.66
N ASP A 108 2.08 16.71 10.82
CA ASP A 108 3.09 15.93 11.53
C ASP A 108 2.80 14.42 11.50
N SER A 109 3.86 13.62 11.43
CA SER A 109 3.78 12.17 11.49
C SER A 109 3.89 11.62 12.91
N ASP A 110 3.03 10.66 13.28
CA ASP A 110 3.13 9.96 14.57
C ASP A 110 4.16 8.81 14.51
N THR A 111 5.42 9.11 14.81
CA THR A 111 6.53 8.14 14.76
C THR A 111 6.69 7.31 16.03
N ASN A 112 6.09 7.74 17.15
CA ASN A 112 6.19 7.05 18.44
C ASN A 112 4.96 6.19 18.78
N GLY A 113 3.76 6.67 18.42
CA GLY A 113 2.49 5.97 18.64
C GLY A 113 2.06 5.10 17.47
N GLY A 114 2.42 5.53 16.25
CA GLY A 114 2.02 4.90 15.01
C GLY A 114 0.52 4.97 14.73
N TYR A 115 0.14 4.43 13.58
CA TYR A 115 -1.21 4.42 13.06
C TYR A 115 -1.81 3.02 13.13
N LYS A 116 -3.09 2.93 13.50
CA LYS A 116 -3.85 1.68 13.57
C LYS A 116 -5.13 1.77 12.76
N ALA A 117 -5.39 0.75 11.94
CA ALA A 117 -6.63 0.68 11.21
C ALA A 117 -7.79 0.45 12.19
N ILE A 118 -8.81 1.31 12.11
CA ILE A 118 -10.01 1.24 12.96
C ILE A 118 -11.26 0.86 12.17
N TYR A 119 -11.23 1.08 10.86
CA TYR A 119 -12.37 0.82 9.98
C TYR A 119 -11.87 0.50 8.57
N TYR A 120 -12.64 -0.34 7.87
CA TYR A 120 -12.45 -0.64 6.46
C TYR A 120 -13.83 -0.71 5.80
N ASP A 121 -13.99 0.07 4.74
CA ASP A 121 -15.14 0.03 3.88
C ASP A 121 -14.84 -0.85 2.66
N GLU A 122 -15.57 -1.96 2.55
CA GLU A 122 -15.44 -2.90 1.43
C GLU A 122 -16.00 -2.36 0.12
N GLU A 123 -16.98 -1.45 0.16
CA GLU A 123 -17.62 -0.87 -1.02
C GLU A 123 -16.71 0.16 -1.67
N THR A 124 -16.15 1.06 -0.86
CA THR A 124 -15.32 2.17 -1.35
C THR A 124 -13.82 1.85 -1.36
N GLY A 125 -13.42 0.80 -0.63
CA GLY A 125 -12.02 0.37 -0.53
C GLY A 125 -11.19 1.18 0.47
N TYR A 126 -11.79 2.09 1.23
CA TYR A 126 -11.06 2.95 2.16
C TYR A 126 -10.82 2.30 3.52
N VAL A 127 -9.58 2.39 3.99
CA VAL A 127 -9.18 2.08 5.36
C VAL A 127 -8.97 3.39 6.11
N ILE A 128 -9.61 3.52 7.27
CA ILE A 128 -9.38 4.64 8.19
C ILE A 128 -8.36 4.21 9.25
N LEU A 129 -7.31 5.01 9.42
CA LEU A 129 -6.24 4.77 10.38
C LEU A 129 -6.17 5.89 11.40
N LYS A 130 -6.32 5.53 12.67
CA LYS A 130 -6.20 6.46 13.80
C LYS A 130 -4.76 6.49 14.30
N SER A 131 -4.19 7.70 14.41
CA SER A 131 -2.96 7.93 15.16
C SER A 131 -3.26 7.89 16.67
N ARG A 132 -2.27 7.53 17.48
CA ARG A 132 -2.42 7.61 18.94
C ARG A 132 -2.19 9.02 19.49
N ASN A 133 -1.40 9.84 18.78
CA ASN A 133 -0.89 11.10 19.30
C ASN A 133 -1.29 12.32 18.46
N ILE A 134 -1.70 12.12 17.20
CA ILE A 134 -1.93 13.18 16.22
C ILE A 134 -3.20 12.88 15.41
N TYR A 135 -3.24 13.23 14.13
CA TYR A 135 -4.41 13.14 13.27
C TYR A 135 -4.62 11.73 12.70
N SER A 136 -5.89 11.34 12.54
CA SER A 136 -6.27 10.18 11.74
C SER A 136 -6.02 10.46 10.26
N THR A 137 -5.67 9.42 9.49
CA THR A 137 -5.52 9.46 8.03
C THR A 137 -6.29 8.30 7.40
N TYR A 138 -6.31 8.24 6.07
CA TYR A 138 -6.97 7.19 5.32
C TYR A 138 -6.15 6.73 4.11
N VAL A 139 -6.43 5.51 3.67
CA VAL A 139 -5.77 4.85 2.55
C VAL A 139 -6.80 4.14 1.70
N LYS A 140 -6.77 4.37 0.39
CA LYS A 140 -7.56 3.64 -0.60
C LYS A 140 -6.85 2.35 -0.96
N MET A 141 -7.56 1.24 -0.84
CA MET A 141 -7.04 -0.11 -1.08
C MET A 141 -7.74 -0.74 -2.28
N VAL A 142 -6.97 -1.41 -3.14
CA VAL A 142 -7.50 -2.18 -4.27
C VAL A 142 -7.01 -3.62 -4.22
N ASN A 143 -7.88 -4.57 -4.58
CA ASN A 143 -7.52 -5.97 -4.75
C ASN A 143 -7.25 -6.28 -6.22
N ILE A 144 -6.01 -6.64 -6.53
CA ILE A 144 -5.61 -7.05 -7.88
C ILE A 144 -5.13 -8.49 -7.80
N ASN A 145 -5.87 -9.40 -8.44
CA ASN A 145 -5.54 -10.83 -8.50
C ASN A 145 -5.31 -11.48 -7.12
N GLY A 146 -6.11 -11.11 -6.12
CA GLY A 146 -6.02 -11.66 -4.76
C GLY A 146 -4.96 -10.99 -3.87
N ASN A 147 -4.30 -9.93 -4.34
CA ASN A 147 -3.33 -9.16 -3.56
C ASN A 147 -3.83 -7.73 -3.34
N TRP A 148 -3.57 -7.19 -2.15
CA TRP A 148 -3.95 -5.83 -1.80
C TRP A 148 -2.82 -4.86 -2.09
N TYR A 149 -3.18 -3.74 -2.71
CA TYR A 149 -2.29 -2.64 -3.03
C TYR A 149 -2.87 -1.33 -2.51
N VAL A 150 -2.00 -0.42 -2.13
CA VAL A 150 -2.38 0.97 -1.88
C VAL A 150 -2.57 1.66 -3.22
N ASP A 151 -3.77 2.18 -3.42
CA ASP A 151 -4.15 2.93 -4.63
C ASP A 151 -4.24 4.44 -4.38
N GLY A 152 -4.32 4.86 -3.11
CA GLY A 152 -4.38 6.26 -2.73
C GLY A 152 -4.11 6.41 -1.24
N ALA A 153 -3.63 7.57 -0.81
CA ALA A 153 -3.43 7.85 0.62
C ALA A 153 -3.41 9.35 0.87
N GLY A 154 -4.00 9.77 1.99
CA GLY A 154 -4.17 11.19 2.30
C GLY A 154 -4.90 11.87 1.14
N TYR A 155 -4.30 12.91 0.57
CA TYR A 155 -4.87 13.65 -0.55
C TYR A 155 -4.51 13.08 -1.93
N VAL A 156 -3.59 12.11 -2.00
CA VAL A 156 -3.06 11.60 -3.28
C VAL A 156 -3.90 10.44 -3.79
N ASN A 157 -4.49 10.60 -4.98
CA ASN A 157 -5.38 9.64 -5.64
C ASN A 157 -6.58 9.18 -4.77
N THR A 158 -7.22 10.13 -4.11
CA THR A 158 -8.33 9.91 -3.18
C THR A 158 -9.48 10.90 -3.39
N TYR A 159 -9.61 11.43 -4.61
CA TYR A 159 -10.60 12.45 -4.98
C TYR A 159 -12.06 12.00 -4.76
N ASP A 160 -12.27 10.69 -4.62
CA ASP A 160 -13.55 10.04 -4.35
C ASP A 160 -13.72 9.61 -2.88
N PHE A 161 -12.95 10.18 -1.95
CA PHE A 161 -13.12 9.89 -0.52
C PHE A 161 -14.51 10.32 -0.04
N PRO A 162 -15.33 9.42 0.56
CA PRO A 162 -16.70 9.73 0.93
C PRO A 162 -16.83 10.71 2.09
N ASP A 163 -17.78 11.66 1.99
CA ASP A 163 -18.11 12.61 3.07
C ASP A 163 -18.50 11.90 4.39
N GLU A 164 -19.21 10.78 4.31
CA GLU A 164 -19.62 9.99 5.48
C GLU A 164 -18.42 9.39 6.25
N LEU A 165 -17.33 9.08 5.54
CA LEU A 165 -16.10 8.59 6.17
C LEU A 165 -15.27 9.73 6.78
N ASN A 166 -15.51 10.96 6.35
CA ASN A 166 -14.85 12.14 6.93
C ASN A 166 -15.24 12.32 8.41
N GLU A 167 -16.50 12.08 8.77
CA GLU A 167 -16.93 12.10 10.19
C GLU A 167 -16.17 11.07 11.05
N SER A 168 -15.79 9.93 10.46
CA SER A 168 -15.03 8.89 11.14
C SER A 168 -13.57 9.27 11.41
N LEU A 169 -13.03 10.32 10.78
CA LEU A 169 -11.69 10.82 11.07
C LEU A 169 -11.63 11.60 12.40
N TYR A 170 -12.75 12.18 12.83
CA TYR A 170 -12.84 13.08 13.98
C TYR A 170 -13.37 12.44 15.26
N ASN A 171 -13.88 11.20 15.20
CA ASN A 171 -14.40 10.43 16.33
C ASN A 171 -13.38 9.41 16.87
#